data_AF-A0A4S3LR20-F1
#
_entry.id   AF-A0A4S3LR20-F1
#
_cell.length_a   1.000
_cell.length_b   1.000
_cell.length_c   1.000
_cell.angle_alpha   90.00
_cell.angle_beta   90.00
_cell.angle_gamma   90.00
#
_symmetry.space_group_name_H-M   'P 1'
#
loop_
_entity.id
_entity.type
_entity.pdbx_description
1 polymer ?
#
loop_
_entity_poly.entity_id
_entity_poly.type
_entity_poly.pdbx_seq_one_letter_code
_entity_poly.pdbx_strand_id
1 'polypeptide(L)'
;DGGLTLRLDQQFADAMASGNFANGMVIGLLRYMEISRSEAQVSLDNLGEMTMAAKIDGVNYTDTTHGGEKEKREVVLNYTHQENIYQLWRSLRFGDNLQEWLQQQVSLPANALSKSPADGGQKKDQSVRKVQ
;
A
#
# COMPACT_ATOMS: atom_id res chain seq x y z
N ASP A 1 -1.95 17.74 -20.66
CA ASP A 1 -1.26 16.44 -20.57
C ASP A 1 -0.26 16.48 -19.43
N GLY A 2 -0.56 15.79 -18.33
CA GLY A 2 0.32 15.74 -17.14
C GLY A 2 1.15 14.46 -17.18
N GLY A 3 2.47 14.59 -17.26
CA GLY A 3 3.41 13.46 -17.21
C GLY A 3 3.47 12.84 -15.81
N LEU A 4 3.72 11.52 -15.74
CA LEU A 4 3.93 10.82 -14.47
C LEU A 4 5.39 11.03 -14.03
N THR A 5 5.59 11.66 -12.88
CA THR A 5 6.92 11.83 -12.28
C THR A 5 7.12 10.82 -11.16
N LEU A 6 8.17 10.00 -11.26
CA LEU A 6 8.61 9.18 -10.14
C LEU A 6 9.43 10.03 -9.17
N ARG A 7 9.01 10.10 -7.91
CA ARG A 7 9.73 10.79 -6.84
C ARG A 7 10.04 9.80 -5.73
N LEU A 8 11.32 9.52 -5.54
CA LEU A 8 11.77 8.73 -4.39
C LEU A 8 12.08 9.66 -3.23
N ASP A 9 11.68 9.25 -2.02
CA ASP A 9 12.08 9.93 -0.79
C ASP A 9 13.60 9.92 -0.63
N GLN A 10 14.14 11.00 -0.08
CA GLN A 10 15.58 11.18 0.07
C GLN A 10 16.22 10.12 0.96
N GLN A 11 15.63 9.85 2.14
CA GLN A 11 16.20 8.91 3.09
C GLN A 11 16.14 7.48 2.54
N PHE A 12 15.06 7.14 1.83
CA PHE A 12 14.94 5.87 1.13
C PHE A 12 15.98 5.69 0.02
N ALA A 13 16.16 6.73 -0.81
CA ALA A 13 17.16 6.73 -1.87
C ALA A 13 18.58 6.56 -1.32
N ASP A 14 18.91 7.30 -0.27
CA ASP A 14 20.24 7.29 0.36
C ASP A 14 20.53 5.93 1.04
N ALA A 15 19.51 5.32 1.67
CA ALA A 15 19.62 3.98 2.26
C ALA A 15 19.89 2.90 1.20
N MET A 16 19.19 2.96 0.05
CA MET A 16 19.39 2.02 -1.07
C MET A 16 20.74 2.22 -1.78
N ALA A 17 21.28 3.45 -1.77
CA ALA A 17 22.57 3.78 -2.34
C ALA A 17 23.78 3.27 -1.51
N SER A 18 23.59 3.05 -0.20
CA SER A 18 24.67 2.77 0.76
C SER A 18 25.41 1.43 0.56
N GLY A 19 24.91 0.53 -0.29
CA GLY A 19 25.50 -0.80 -0.50
C GLY A 19 26.61 -0.89 -1.55
N ASN A 20 26.67 0.02 -2.54
CA ASN A 20 27.72 0.08 -3.59
C ASN A 20 27.64 1.38 -4.42
N PHE A 21 28.77 1.90 -4.91
CA PHE A 21 28.87 3.12 -5.74
C PHE A 21 27.98 3.06 -7.00
N ALA A 22 27.85 1.88 -7.62
CA ALA A 22 26.96 1.68 -8.76
C ALA A 22 25.46 1.81 -8.39
N ASN A 23 25.08 1.42 -7.18
CA ASN A 23 23.68 1.51 -6.71
C ASN A 23 23.28 2.97 -6.46
N GLY A 24 24.18 3.81 -5.95
CA GLY A 24 23.92 5.23 -5.76
C GLY A 24 23.65 5.99 -7.06
N MET A 25 24.35 5.66 -8.15
CA MET A 25 24.11 6.25 -9.47
C MET A 25 22.76 5.82 -10.07
N VAL A 26 22.39 4.53 -9.96
CA VAL A 26 21.10 4.03 -10.47
C VAL A 26 19.93 4.63 -9.69
N ILE A 27 20.01 4.70 -8.36
CA ILE A 27 18.94 5.29 -7.54
C ILE A 27 18.81 6.80 -7.78
N GLY A 28 19.91 7.52 -7.95
CA GLY A 28 19.90 8.94 -8.34
C GLY A 28 19.20 9.18 -9.69
N LEU A 29 19.36 8.25 -10.64
CA LEU A 29 18.72 8.31 -11.95
C LEU A 29 17.20 8.11 -11.89
N LEU A 30 16.70 7.31 -10.94
CA LEU A 30 15.26 7.06 -10.78
C LEU A 30 14.55 8.13 -9.96
N ARG A 31 15.27 8.83 -9.07
CA ARG A 31 14.70 9.71 -8.04
C ARG A 31 13.85 10.86 -8.56
N TYR A 32 14.05 11.29 -9.81
CA TYR A 32 13.27 12.35 -10.47
C TYR A 32 13.03 12.05 -11.95
N MET A 33 12.81 10.78 -12.28
CA MET A 33 12.53 10.38 -13.65
C MET A 33 11.11 10.81 -14.05
N GLU A 34 11.01 11.60 -15.11
CA GLU A 34 9.76 11.84 -15.84
C GLU A 34 9.54 10.68 -16.80
N ILE A 35 8.46 9.93 -16.61
CA ILE A 35 8.16 8.71 -17.36
C ILE A 35 7.42 9.06 -18.64
N SER A 36 7.96 8.62 -19.77
CA SER A 36 7.36 8.78 -21.10
C SER A 36 6.59 7.55 -21.55
N ARG A 37 7.08 6.35 -21.21
CA ARG A 37 6.45 5.06 -21.50
C ARG A 37 6.76 4.09 -20.37
N SER A 38 5.77 3.29 -20.01
CA SER A 38 5.94 2.21 -19.05
C SER A 38 5.12 1.01 -19.51
N GLU A 39 5.75 -0.15 -19.53
CA GLU A 39 5.10 -1.44 -19.79
C GLU A 39 5.58 -2.47 -18.77
N ALA A 40 4.67 -3.35 -18.35
CA ALA A 40 4.99 -4.43 -17.44
C ALA A 40 4.20 -5.68 -17.81
N GLN A 41 4.88 -6.82 -17.83
CA GLN A 41 4.28 -8.13 -17.89
C GLN A 41 4.39 -8.76 -16.51
N VAL A 42 3.25 -9.15 -15.95
CA VAL A 42 3.14 -9.78 -14.64
C VAL A 42 2.49 -11.15 -14.81
N SER A 43 3.07 -12.17 -14.19
CA SER A 43 2.44 -13.46 -14.00
C SER A 43 2.42 -13.80 -12.52
N LEU A 44 1.32 -14.40 -12.08
CA LEU A 44 1.10 -14.86 -10.73
C LEU A 44 0.48 -16.24 -10.79
N ASP A 45 1.04 -17.19 -10.06
CA ASP A 45 0.45 -18.53 -9.92
C ASP A 45 -0.41 -18.67 -8.66
N ASN A 46 -1.02 -19.84 -8.49
CA ASN A 46 -1.87 -20.16 -7.34
C ASN A 46 -1.08 -20.49 -6.06
N LEU A 47 0.25 -20.58 -6.12
CA LEU A 47 1.14 -20.70 -4.95
C LEU A 47 1.60 -19.32 -4.45
N GLY A 48 1.23 -18.26 -5.17
CA GLY A 48 1.55 -16.89 -4.83
C GLY A 48 2.89 -16.42 -5.39
N GLU A 49 3.55 -17.24 -6.23
CA GLU A 49 4.78 -16.82 -6.92
C GLU A 49 4.43 -15.83 -8.01
N MET A 50 4.93 -14.61 -7.86
CA MET A 50 4.81 -13.55 -8.85
C MET A 50 6.15 -13.32 -9.54
N THR A 51 6.12 -13.25 -10.86
CA THR A 51 7.22 -12.71 -11.65
C THR A 51 6.75 -11.50 -12.45
N MET A 52 7.60 -10.48 -12.52
CA MET A 52 7.34 -9.27 -13.28
C MET A 52 8.56 -8.93 -14.14
N ALA A 53 8.32 -8.60 -15.41
CA ALA A 53 9.28 -7.93 -16.27
C ALA A 53 8.71 -6.57 -16.67
N ALA A 54 9.44 -5.50 -16.38
CA ALA A 54 9.03 -4.13 -16.65
C ALA A 54 10.07 -3.40 -17.50
N LYS A 55 9.60 -2.57 -18.42
CA LYS A 55 10.41 -1.61 -19.16
C LYS A 55 9.83 -0.21 -18.99
N ILE A 56 10.67 0.72 -18.56
CA ILE A 56 10.29 2.11 -18.32
C ILE A 56 11.26 3.01 -19.07
N ASP A 57 10.71 3.82 -19.99
CA ASP A 57 11.45 4.83 -20.74
C ASP A 57 11.12 6.21 -20.14
N GLY A 58 12.14 6.99 -19.80
CA GLY A 58 11.95 8.30 -19.20
C GLY A 58 13.15 9.21 -19.36
N VAL A 59 13.05 10.38 -18.74
CA VAL A 59 14.12 11.36 -18.71
C VAL A 59 14.35 11.82 -17.28
N ASN A 60 15.61 11.92 -16.86
CA ASN A 60 15.98 12.52 -15.59
C ASN A 60 16.59 13.90 -15.88
N TYR A 61 16.23 14.89 -15.06
CA TYR A 61 16.86 16.19 -15.05
C TYR A 61 17.78 16.29 -13.84
N THR A 62 19.06 15.98 -14.03
CA THR A 62 20.07 16.07 -12.97
C THR A 62 20.61 17.48 -12.87
N ASP A 63 20.70 18.02 -11.65
CA ASP A 63 21.42 19.26 -11.37
C ASP A 63 22.91 18.95 -11.29
N THR A 64 23.64 19.19 -12.39
CA THR A 64 25.05 18.79 -12.52
C THR A 64 26.02 19.96 -12.35
N THR A 65 25.54 21.17 -12.09
CA THR A 65 26.42 22.34 -11.95
C THR A 65 26.00 23.24 -10.78
N HIS A 66 27.00 23.71 -10.02
CA HIS A 66 26.86 24.84 -9.09
C HIS A 66 26.54 26.10 -9.90
N GLY A 67 25.31 26.26 -10.41
CA GLY A 67 25.00 27.28 -11.40
C GLY A 67 23.68 27.14 -12.18
N GLY A 68 22.91 26.06 -12.03
CA GLY A 68 21.47 26.07 -12.33
C GLY A 68 21.01 25.55 -13.70
N GLU A 69 21.86 24.92 -14.50
CA GLU A 69 21.41 24.25 -15.73
C GLU A 69 21.14 22.76 -15.47
N LYS A 70 19.88 22.35 -15.73
CA LYS A 70 19.45 20.96 -15.60
C LYS A 70 19.83 20.18 -16.86
N GLU A 71 20.71 19.19 -16.71
CA GLU A 71 21.06 18.28 -17.81
C GLU A 71 19.95 17.24 -17.99
N LYS A 72 19.43 17.11 -19.21
CA LYS A 72 18.44 16.09 -19.57
C LYS A 72 19.15 14.79 -19.94
N ARG A 73 18.87 13.71 -19.22
CA ARG A 73 19.40 12.37 -19.48
C ARG A 73 18.29 11.40 -19.83
N GLU A 74 18.41 10.70 -20.94
CA GLU A 74 17.51 9.60 -21.30
C GLU A 74 17.78 8.37 -20.44
N VAL A 75 16.73 7.70 -20.01
CA VAL A 75 16.78 6.55 -19.10
C VAL A 75 15.89 5.44 -19.65
N VAL A 76 16.47 4.26 -19.81
CA VAL A 76 15.74 3.02 -20.11
C VAL A 76 15.98 2.05 -18.97
N LEU A 77 14.97 1.86 -18.13
CA LEU A 77 15.00 0.92 -17.03
C LEU A 77 14.36 -0.40 -17.47
N ASN A 78 15.16 -1.46 -17.48
CA ASN A 78 14.67 -2.84 -17.63
C ASN A 78 14.77 -3.51 -16.26
N TYR A 79 13.64 -3.87 -15.67
CA TYR A 79 13.57 -4.43 -14.33
C TYR A 79 12.87 -5.78 -14.37
N THR A 80 13.46 -6.79 -13.71
CA THR A 80 12.85 -8.09 -13.50
C THR A 80 12.77 -8.35 -12.01
N HIS A 81 11.64 -8.86 -11.55
CA HIS A 81 11.37 -9.11 -10.15
C HIS A 81 10.67 -10.44 -9.97
N GLN A 82 10.97 -11.11 -8.87
CA GLN A 82 10.27 -12.30 -8.41
C GLN A 82 10.04 -12.17 -6.92
N GLU A 83 8.82 -12.47 -6.48
CA GLU A 83 8.41 -12.38 -5.07
C GLU A 83 7.27 -13.37 -4.81
N ASN A 84 7.21 -13.93 -3.61
CA ASN A 84 6.02 -14.64 -3.17
C ASN A 84 5.06 -13.65 -2.50
N ILE A 85 3.98 -13.31 -3.20
CA ILE A 85 3.03 -12.28 -2.76
C ILE A 85 2.28 -12.69 -1.49
N TYR A 86 2.06 -13.99 -1.28
CA TYR A 86 1.45 -14.47 -0.04
C TYR A 86 2.40 -14.33 1.15
N GLN A 87 3.71 -14.54 0.95
CA GLN A 87 4.71 -14.29 1.98
C GLN A 87 4.84 -12.80 2.27
N LEU A 88 4.88 -11.96 1.24
CA LEU A 88 4.94 -10.51 1.38
C LEU A 88 3.75 -9.97 2.18
N TRP A 89 2.52 -10.38 1.85
CA TRP A 89 1.35 -9.93 2.62
C TRP A 89 1.36 -10.39 4.07
N ARG A 90 1.90 -11.58 4.35
CA ARG A 90 2.09 -12.06 5.73
C ARG A 90 3.16 -11.26 6.47
N SER A 91 4.28 -10.94 5.84
CA SER A 91 5.36 -10.15 6.47
C SER A 91 4.91 -8.72 6.76
N LEU A 92 4.08 -8.15 5.90
CA LEU A 92 3.42 -6.85 6.11
C LEU A 92 2.24 -6.92 7.09
N ARG A 93 1.90 -8.11 7.61
CA ARG A 93 0.73 -8.39 8.45
C ARG A 93 -0.58 -7.82 7.87
N PHE A 94 -0.65 -7.74 6.54
CA PHE A 94 -1.80 -7.16 5.85
C PHE A 94 -3.10 -7.93 6.16
N GLY A 95 -3.00 -9.26 6.34
CA GLY A 95 -4.14 -10.10 6.72
C GLY A 95 -4.74 -9.77 8.10
N ASP A 96 -3.89 -9.53 9.11
CA ASP A 96 -4.35 -9.12 10.45
C ASP A 96 -5.03 -7.74 10.39
N ASN A 97 -4.41 -6.81 9.67
CA ASN A 97 -4.91 -5.43 9.52
C ASN A 97 -6.20 -5.34 8.69
N LEU A 98 -6.39 -6.22 7.71
CA LEU A 98 -7.62 -6.27 6.89
C LEU A 98 -8.82 -6.67 7.75
N GLN A 99 -8.64 -7.64 8.65
CA GLN A 99 -9.70 -8.06 9.55
C GLN A 99 -10.12 -6.94 10.49
N GLU A 100 -9.15 -6.25 11.11
CA GLU A 100 -9.43 -5.08 11.96
C GLU A 100 -10.10 -3.95 11.18
N TRP A 101 -9.61 -3.64 9.97
CA TRP A 101 -10.23 -2.63 9.09
C TRP A 101 -11.65 -3.02 8.68
N LEU A 102 -11.88 -4.26 8.26
CA LEU A 102 -13.22 -4.77 7.92
C LEU A 102 -14.16 -4.72 9.12
N GLN A 103 -13.69 -5.11 10.31
CA GLN A 103 -14.48 -5.00 11.53
C GLN A 103 -14.86 -3.55 11.82
N GLN A 104 -13.94 -2.60 11.66
CA GLN A 104 -14.24 -1.16 11.85
C GLN A 104 -15.25 -0.62 10.83
N GLN A 105 -15.21 -1.07 9.58
CA GLN A 105 -16.14 -0.64 8.52
C GLN A 105 -17.52 -1.33 8.60
N VAL A 106 -17.56 -2.60 9.03
CA VAL A 106 -18.77 -3.44 9.07
C VAL A 106 -19.45 -3.41 10.45
N SER A 107 -18.85 -2.76 11.46
CA SER A 107 -19.49 -2.46 12.76
C SER A 107 -20.58 -1.38 12.63
N LEU A 108 -21.57 -1.63 11.77
CA LEU A 108 -22.90 -1.04 11.86
C LEU A 108 -23.65 -1.75 12.99
N PRO A 109 -24.32 -1.02 13.90
CA PRO A 109 -24.78 -1.59 15.17
C PRO A 109 -25.92 -2.59 14.95
N ALA A 110 -25.66 -3.86 15.27
CA ALA A 110 -26.67 -4.92 15.40
C ALA A 110 -27.77 -4.61 16.47
N ASN A 111 -27.63 -3.50 17.21
CA ASN A 111 -28.59 -3.04 18.20
C ASN A 111 -29.81 -2.28 17.63
N ALA A 112 -29.87 -2.02 16.32
CA ALA A 112 -31.02 -1.34 15.72
C ALA A 112 -32.26 -2.25 15.51
N LEU A 113 -32.13 -3.58 15.62
CA LEU A 113 -33.20 -4.53 15.27
C LEU A 113 -33.81 -5.31 16.45
N SER A 114 -33.46 -5.02 17.70
CA SER A 114 -34.03 -5.75 18.86
C SER A 114 -35.20 -5.07 19.56
N LYS A 115 -35.71 -3.93 19.06
CA LYS A 115 -36.89 -3.27 19.64
C LYS A 115 -38.13 -3.45 18.77
N SER A 116 -38.72 -4.65 18.83
CA SER A 116 -40.11 -4.85 18.40
C SER A 116 -41.05 -4.48 19.56
N PRO A 117 -42.03 -3.58 19.37
CA PRO A 117 -43.04 -3.26 20.37
C PRO A 117 -44.20 -4.25 20.25
N ALA A 118 -44.06 -5.42 20.83
CA ALA A 118 -45.17 -6.35 21.01
C ALA A 118 -44.87 -7.28 22.18
N ASP A 119 -45.27 -6.90 23.39
CA ASP A 119 -46.24 -7.73 24.12
C ASP A 119 -46.81 -6.95 25.32
N GLY A 120 -48.13 -6.80 25.30
CA GLY A 120 -48.88 -6.20 26.38
C GLY A 120 -49.31 -7.27 27.38
N GLY A 121 -49.09 -6.99 28.66
CA GLY A 121 -49.92 -7.53 29.73
C GLY A 121 -49.41 -8.83 30.37
N GLN A 122 -49.03 -8.73 31.64
CA GLN A 122 -49.71 -9.43 32.73
C GLN A 122 -49.25 -8.88 34.10
N LYS A 123 -50.12 -8.08 34.73
CA LYS A 123 -50.13 -7.89 36.19
C LYS A 123 -50.80 -9.12 36.82
N LYS A 124 -50.11 -9.83 37.69
CA LYS A 124 -50.66 -10.67 38.78
C LYS A 124 -49.66 -10.60 39.94
N ASP A 125 -49.90 -9.81 40.97
CA ASP A 125 -50.72 -10.06 42.17
C ASP A 125 -49.89 -10.59 43.36
N GLN A 126 -50.22 -10.09 44.54
CA GLN A 126 -49.43 -9.97 45.77
C GLN A 126 -49.28 -11.29 46.56
N SER A 127 -48.15 -11.46 47.27
CA SER A 127 -48.20 -12.00 48.64
C SER A 127 -46.96 -11.69 49.49
N VAL A 128 -47.21 -10.78 50.44
CA VAL A 128 -46.70 -10.59 51.81
C VAL A 128 -45.77 -11.67 52.41
N ARG A 129 -44.61 -11.23 52.94
CA ARG A 129 -44.17 -11.35 54.37
C ARG A 129 -42.66 -11.16 54.50
N LYS A 130 -42.24 -10.09 55.19
CA LYS A 130 -41.02 -10.09 56.00
C LYS A 130 -41.24 -9.23 57.24
N VAL A 131 -41.40 -9.91 58.37
CA VAL A 131 -41.18 -9.37 59.71
C VAL A 131 -40.13 -10.27 60.34
N GLN A 132 -38.93 -9.72 60.52
CA GLN A 132 -38.04 -9.94 61.65
C GLN A 132 -37.03 -8.80 61.65
#